data_AF-A0A502DMY2-F1
#
_entry.id   AF-A0A502DMY2-F1
#
_cell.length_a   1.000
_cell.length_b   1.000
_cell.length_c   1.000
_cell.angle_alpha   90.00
_cell.angle_beta   90.00
_cell.angle_gamma   90.00
#
_symmetry.space_group_name_H-M   'P 1'
#
loop_
_entity.id
_entity.type
_entity.pdbx_description
1 polymer ?
#
loop_
_entity_poly.entity_id
_entity_poly.type
_entity_poly.pdbx_seq_one_letter_code
_entity_poly.pdbx_strand_id
1 'polypeptide(L)' 'MHEYVKTRQESTMTSHLADVLGEEPPATVNALPAEVLARLAEQIDEARHRQAATMNSSVTTALKGVPLPFRGMVRKALLG' A
#
# COMPACT_ATOMS: atom_id res chain seq x y z
N MET A 1 -31.76 8.44 -17.02
CA MET A 1 -30.94 9.35 -16.18
C MET A 1 -30.07 8.53 -15.19
N HIS A 2 -29.35 7.51 -15.66
CA HIS A 2 -28.55 6.59 -14.82
C HIS A 2 -27.06 6.53 -15.22
N GLU A 3 -26.65 7.24 -16.28
CA GLU A 3 -25.32 7.10 -16.87
C GLU A 3 -24.26 8.01 -16.22
N TYR A 4 -24.67 9.15 -15.65
CA TYR A 4 -23.75 10.14 -15.07
C TYR A 4 -23.16 9.77 -13.70
N VAL A 5 -23.78 8.82 -12.98
CA VAL A 5 -23.28 8.39 -11.66
C VAL A 5 -22.16 7.35 -11.80
N LYS A 6 -22.24 6.51 -12.84
CA LYS A 6 -21.31 5.40 -13.06
C LYS A 6 -19.89 5.91 -13.36
N THR A 7 -19.75 6.91 -14.24
CA THR A 7 -18.46 7.47 -14.63
C THR A 7 -17.75 8.22 -13.50
N ARG A 8 -18.50 8.86 -12.59
CA ARG A 8 -17.91 9.53 -11.41
C ARG A 8 -17.35 8.53 -10.41
N GLN A 9 -18.06 7.43 -10.17
CA GLN A 9 -17.64 6.37 -9.25
C GLN A 9 -16.41 5.61 -9.77
N GLU A 10 -16.39 5.32 -11.07
CA GLU A 10 -15.27 4.64 -11.74
C GLU A 10 -13.98 5.47 -11.64
N SER A 11 -14.08 6.79 -11.89
CA SER A 11 -12.95 7.72 -11.76
C SER A 11 -12.40 7.80 -10.33
N THR A 12 -13.27 7.79 -9.31
CA THR A 12 -12.85 7.81 -7.90
C THR A 12 -12.18 6.50 -7.46
N MET A 13 -12.62 5.36 -7.99
CA MET A 13 -12.03 4.06 -7.64
C MET A 13 -10.68 3.84 -8.31
N THR A 14 -10.53 4.28 -9.57
CA THR A 14 -9.22 4.29 -10.24
C THR A 14 -8.24 5.23 -9.52
N SER A 15 -8.69 6.41 -9.09
CA SER A 15 -7.87 7.31 -8.28
C SER A 15 -7.43 6.66 -6.97
N HIS A 16 -8.35 6.00 -6.25
CA HIS A 16 -8.02 5.34 -4.99
C HIS A 16 -7.02 4.19 -5.18
N LEU A 17 -7.17 3.38 -6.23
CA LEU A 17 -6.22 2.32 -6.54
C LEU A 17 -4.85 2.87 -6.96
N ALA A 18 -4.81 3.98 -7.70
CA ALA A 18 -3.56 4.65 -8.05
C ALA A 18 -2.84 5.20 -6.80
N ASP A 19 -3.58 5.79 -5.86
CA ASP A 19 -3.03 6.28 -4.58
C ASP A 19 -2.45 5.13 -3.76
N VAL A 20 -3.14 3.99 -3.74
CA VAL A 20 -2.71 2.77 -3.08
C VAL A 20 -1.51 2.16 -3.82
N LEU A 21 -1.47 2.11 -5.14
CA LEU A 21 -0.31 1.55 -5.85
C LEU A 21 0.92 2.47 -5.81
N GLY A 22 0.71 3.78 -5.67
CA GLY A 22 1.76 4.79 -5.82
C GLY A 22 2.14 5.05 -7.29
N GLU A 23 1.43 4.43 -8.22
CA GLU A 23 1.61 4.54 -9.67
C GLU A 23 0.26 4.32 -10.38
N GLU A 24 0.19 4.68 -11.67
CA GLU A 24 -1.00 4.48 -12.46
C GLU A 24 -1.24 2.97 -12.70
N PRO A 25 -2.44 2.43 -12.42
CA PRO A 25 -2.72 1.02 -12.63
C PRO A 25 -2.62 0.66 -14.13
N PRO A 26 -2.11 -0.53 -14.49
CA PRO A 26 -2.07 -0.97 -15.88
C PRO A 26 -3.46 -0.94 -16.53
N ALA A 27 -3.52 -0.70 -17.85
CA ALA A 27 -4.78 -0.60 -18.58
C ALA A 27 -5.72 -1.81 -18.38
N THR A 28 -5.15 -3.02 -18.26
CA THR A 28 -5.90 -4.25 -17.98
C THR A 28 -6.57 -4.24 -16.61
N VAL A 29 -5.95 -3.59 -15.62
CA VAL A 29 -6.50 -3.43 -14.27
C VAL A 29 -7.58 -2.35 -14.27
N ASN A 30 -7.37 -1.23 -14.96
CA ASN A 30 -8.39 -0.16 -15.10
C ASN A 30 -9.66 -0.61 -15.82
N ALA A 31 -9.58 -1.65 -16.67
CA ALA A 31 -10.74 -2.23 -17.33
C ALA A 31 -11.60 -3.13 -16.42
N LEU A 32 -11.16 -3.38 -15.18
CA LEU A 32 -11.92 -4.20 -14.23
C LEU A 32 -13.14 -3.45 -13.70
N PRO A 33 -14.21 -4.17 -13.33
CA PRO A 33 -15.38 -3.58 -12.69
C PRO A 33 -15.01 -2.81 -11.42
N ALA A 34 -15.74 -1.73 -11.15
CA ALA A 34 -15.61 -0.88 -9.98
C ALA A 34 -15.51 -1.67 -8.65
N GLU A 35 -16.36 -2.69 -8.48
CA GLU A 35 -16.37 -3.53 -7.26
C GLU A 35 -15.08 -4.33 -7.10
N VAL A 36 -14.45 -4.71 -8.22
CA VAL A 36 -13.18 -5.44 -8.23
C VAL A 36 -12.03 -4.48 -7.92
N LEU A 37 -12.05 -3.27 -8.48
CA LEU A 37 -11.05 -2.23 -8.20
C LEU A 37 -11.04 -1.85 -6.71
N ALA A 38 -12.20 -1.67 -6.10
CA ALA A 38 -12.33 -1.36 -4.68
C ALA A 38 -11.76 -2.48 -3.79
N ARG A 39 -12.13 -3.74 -4.07
CA ARG A 39 -11.59 -4.90 -3.35
C ARG A 39 -10.09 -5.05 -3.52
N LEU A 40 -9.57 -4.77 -4.71
CA LEU A 40 -8.14 -4.80 -4.98
C LEU A 40 -7.41 -3.73 -4.16
N ALA A 41 -7.94 -2.50 -4.12
CA ALA A 41 -7.36 -1.43 -3.33
C ALA A 41 -7.30 -1.79 -1.83
N GLU A 42 -8.40 -2.32 -1.26
CA GLU A 42 -8.45 -2.80 0.12
C GLU A 42 -7.39 -3.89 0.40
N GLN A 43 -7.27 -4.88 -0.49
CA GLN A 43 -6.31 -5.97 -0.33
C GLN A 43 -4.86 -5.49 -0.38
N ILE A 44 -4.54 -4.54 -1.28
CA ILE A 44 -3.20 -3.98 -1.37
C ILE A 44 -2.90 -3.14 -0.12
N ASP A 45 -3.85 -2.33 0.34
CA ASP A 45 -3.66 -1.54 1.55
C ASP A 45 -3.42 -2.42 2.78
N GLU A 46 -4.22 -3.48 2.95
CA GLU A 46 -4.04 -4.43 4.04
C GLU A 46 -2.69 -5.17 3.93
N ALA A 47 -2.29 -5.56 2.70
CA ALA A 47 -1.00 -6.19 2.47
C ALA A 47 0.16 -5.25 2.84
N ARG A 48 0.06 -3.96 2.52
CA ARG A 48 1.07 -2.96 2.85
C ARG A 48 1.20 -2.76 4.36
N HIS A 49 0.07 -2.70 5.07
CA HIS A 49 0.06 -2.64 6.54
C HIS A 49 0.73 -3.86 7.15
N ARG A 50 0.42 -5.07 6.67
CA ARG A 50 1.08 -6.31 7.13
C ARG A 50 2.57 -6.30 6.84
N GLN A 51 2.99 -5.88 5.65
CA GLN A 51 4.40 -5.79 5.28
C GLN A 51 5.16 -4.80 6.17
N ALA A 52 4.61 -3.62 6.44
CA ALA A 52 5.20 -2.64 7.33
C ALA A 52 5.37 -3.19 8.77
N ALA A 53 4.37 -3.92 9.26
CA ALA A 53 4.45 -4.58 10.57
C ALA A 53 5.53 -5.67 10.61
N THR A 54 5.59 -6.53 9.58
CA THR A 54 6.62 -7.57 9.46
C THR A 54 8.03 -6.97 9.37
N MET A 55 8.21 -5.92 8.57
CA MET A 55 9.51 -5.25 8.41
C MET A 55 9.99 -4.63 9.73
N ASN A 56 9.11 -3.95 10.46
CA ASN A 56 9.43 -3.41 11.78
C ASN A 56 9.82 -4.48 12.80
N SER A 57 9.11 -5.62 12.80
CA SER A 57 9.42 -6.76 13.67
C SER A 57 10.80 -7.37 13.36
N SER A 58 11.10 -7.54 12.07
CA SER A 58 12.39 -8.04 11.60
C SER A 58 13.54 -7.10 11.97
N VAL A 59 13.37 -5.78 11.78
CA VAL A 59 14.38 -4.78 12.18
C VAL A 59 14.61 -4.80 13.69
N THR A 60 13.54 -4.87 14.50
CA THR A 60 13.65 -4.96 15.95
C THR A 60 14.42 -6.20 16.39
N THR A 61 14.20 -7.33 15.72
CA THR A 61 14.92 -8.57 15.98
C THR A 61 16.39 -8.46 15.61
N ALA A 62 16.71 -7.90 14.44
CA ALA A 62 18.09 -7.69 13.99
C ALA A 62 18.89 -6.76 14.94
N LEU A 63 18.24 -5.73 15.49
CA LEU A 63 18.86 -4.79 16.43
C LEU A 63 19.22 -5.40 17.79
N LYS A 64 18.72 -6.59 18.14
CA LYS A 64 19.09 -7.27 19.40
C LYS A 64 20.60 -7.52 19.48
N GLY A 65 21.24 -7.81 18.35
CA GLY A 65 22.70 -7.99 18.25
C GLY A 65 23.51 -6.68 18.22
N VAL A 66 22.86 -5.52 18.09
CA VAL A 66 23.52 -4.21 18.05
C VAL A 66 23.66 -3.66 19.46
N PRO A 67 24.85 -3.17 19.88
CA PRO A 67 25.01 -2.48 21.16
C PRO A 67 24.08 -1.27 21.27
N LEU A 68 23.48 -1.09 22.45
CA LEU A 68 22.52 -0.02 22.75
C LEU A 68 22.84 1.37 22.16
N PRO A 69 24.08 1.92 22.27
CA PRO A 69 24.37 3.26 21.76
C PRO A 69 24.22 3.38 20.23
N PHE A 70 24.36 2.28 19.48
CA PHE A 70 24.30 2.29 18.02
C PHE A 70 22.93 1.87 17.47
N ARG A 71 22.03 1.32 18.29
CA ARG A 71 20.72 0.82 17.83
C ARG A 71 19.90 1.87 17.09
N GLY A 72 19.93 3.13 17.55
CA GLY A 72 19.21 4.23 16.91
C GLY A 72 19.72 4.55 15.51
N MET A 73 21.06 4.60 15.34
CA MET A 73 21.68 4.80 14.02
C MET A 73 21.38 3.65 13.07
N VAL A 74 21.54 2.41 13.53
CA VAL A 74 21.29 1.23 12.68
C VAL A 74 19.81 1.13 12.31
N ARG A 75 18.89 1.42 13.25
CA ARG A 75 17.45 1.46 12.95
C ARG A 75 17.14 2.49 11.86
N LYS A 76 17.71 3.68 11.95
CA LYS A 76 17.51 4.76 10.97
C LYS A 76 18.07 4.38 9.60
N ALA A 77 19.25 3.76 9.54
CA ALA A 77 19.84 3.30 8.29
C ALA A 77 19.02 2.19 7.59
N LEU A 78 18.35 1.33 8.36
CA LEU A 78 17.55 0.22 7.81
C LEU A 78 16.12 0.62 7.42
N LEU A 79 15.55 1.65 8.05
CA LEU A 79 14.14 2.05 7.86
C LEU A 79 13.96 3.35 7.07
N GLY A 80 15.03 4.13 6.84
CA GLY A 80 15.06 5.28 5.93
C GLY A 80 14.01 6.35 6.23
#